data_AF-A0A8S3GVZ9-F1
#
_entry.id   AF-A0A8S3GVZ9-F1
#
_cell.length_a   1.000
_cell.length_b   1.000
_cell.length_c   1.000
_cell.angle_alpha   90.00
_cell.angle_beta   90.00
_cell.angle_gamma   90.00
#
_symmetry.space_group_name_H-M   'P 1'
#
loop_
_entity.id
_entity.type
_entity.pdbx_description
1 polymer ?
#
loop_
_entity_poly.entity_id
_entity_poly.type
_entity_poly.pdbx_seq_one_letter_code
_entity_poly.pdbx_strand_id
1 'polypeptide(L)'
;FNGAFLTMNVFLTLFDDLAGVLDRTFLDDYMLIDKDLLENVCSFLGPFEEVINELSCDKKPTIYKVLPLRQCLINQCTIRQDDHDGIRQIKTFL
;
A
#
# COMPACT_ATOMS: atom_id res chain seq x y z
N PHE A 1 5.66 -7.25 0.77
CA PHE A 1 5.13 -6.07 0.05
C PHE A 1 4.07 -6.46 -0.97
N ASN A 2 4.37 -7.32 -1.96
CA ASN A 2 3.38 -7.74 -2.97
C ASN A 2 2.07 -8.30 -2.38
N GLY A 3 2.13 -9.35 -1.56
CA GLY A 3 0.91 -9.93 -0.96
C GLY A 3 0.15 -8.97 -0.03
N ALA A 4 0.85 -8.03 0.63
CA ALA A 4 0.23 -7.04 1.49
C ALA A 4 -0.52 -5.99 0.66
N PHE A 5 0.09 -5.49 -0.40
CA PHE A 5 -0.55 -4.58 -1.35
C PHE A 5 -1.79 -5.21 -1.98
N LEU A 6 -1.68 -6.42 -2.53
CA LEU A 6 -2.81 -7.11 -3.16
C LEU A 6 -3.97 -7.33 -2.18
N THR A 7 -3.68 -7.80 -0.96
CA THR A 7 -4.73 -8.03 0.04
C THR A 7 -5.41 -6.74 0.45
N MET A 8 -4.64 -5.68 0.74
CA MET A 8 -5.19 -4.39 1.14
C MET A 8 -5.98 -3.73 0.02
N ASN A 9 -5.52 -3.83 -1.22
CA ASN A 9 -6.19 -3.23 -2.36
C ASN A 9 -7.49 -3.94 -2.72
N VAL A 10 -7.55 -5.28 -2.59
CA VAL A 10 -8.80 -6.05 -2.70
C VAL A 10 -9.77 -5.65 -1.59
N PHE A 11 -9.28 -5.55 -0.34
CA PHE A 11 -10.10 -5.13 0.78
C PHE A 11 -10.67 -3.72 0.58
N LEU A 12 -9.84 -2.77 0.11
CA LEU A 12 -10.26 -1.41 -0.21
C LEU A 12 -11.33 -1.38 -1.32
N THR A 13 -11.16 -2.20 -2.36
CA THR A 13 -12.12 -2.27 -3.48
C THR A 13 -13.50 -2.73 -3.01
N LEU A 14 -13.55 -3.67 -2.06
CA LEU A 14 -14.79 -4.22 -1.52
C LEU A 14 -15.28 -3.46 -0.29
N PHE A 15 -14.59 -2.39 0.13
CA PHE A 15 -14.82 -1.76 1.42
C PHE A 15 -16.27 -1.24 1.55
N ASP A 16 -16.71 -0.42 0.60
CA ASP A 16 -18.05 0.16 0.66
C ASP A 16 -19.15 -0.91 0.54
N ASP A 17 -18.89 -1.98 -0.21
CA ASP A 17 -19.83 -3.08 -0.41
C ASP A 17 -19.95 -3.99 0.82
N LEU A 18 -18.86 -4.16 1.59
CA LEU A 18 -18.81 -5.00 2.78
C LEU A 18 -19.73 -4.48 3.89
N ALA A 19 -19.86 -3.17 4.04
CA ALA A 19 -20.77 -2.58 5.03
C ALA A 19 -22.24 -3.02 4.84
N GLY A 20 -22.66 -3.31 3.60
CA GLY A 20 -24.03 -3.73 3.27
C GLY A 20 -24.36 -5.19 3.59
N VAL A 21 -23.35 -6.02 3.88
CA VAL A 21 -23.52 -7.47 4.12
C VAL A 21 -23.14 -7.91 5.53
N LEU A 22 -22.61 -7.00 6.35
CA LEU A 22 -22.23 -7.26 7.73
C LEU A 22 -23.45 -7.20 8.67
N ASP A 23 -23.52 -8.16 9.57
CA ASP A 23 -24.43 -8.19 10.71
C ASP A 23 -24.00 -7.17 11.79
N ARG A 24 -24.98 -6.71 12.60
CA ARG A 24 -24.83 -5.52 13.46
C ARG A 24 -23.58 -5.53 14.35
N THR A 25 -23.21 -6.68 14.88
CA THR A 25 -22.05 -6.82 15.77
C THR A 25 -20.72 -6.56 15.05
N PHE A 26 -20.57 -7.01 13.80
CA PHE A 26 -19.35 -6.80 13.03
C PHE A 26 -19.32 -5.45 12.32
N LEU A 27 -20.50 -4.86 12.06
CA LEU A 27 -20.61 -3.53 11.44
C LEU A 27 -19.99 -2.45 12.34
N ASP A 28 -20.20 -2.52 13.64
CA ASP A 28 -19.66 -1.53 14.59
C ASP A 28 -18.13 -1.52 14.58
N ASP A 29 -17.50 -2.70 14.62
CA ASP A 29 -16.04 -2.84 14.51
C ASP A 29 -15.52 -2.41 13.13
N TYR A 30 -16.27 -2.73 12.08
CA TYR A 30 -15.93 -2.38 10.70
C TYR A 30 -15.91 -0.86 10.46
N MET A 31 -16.87 -0.14 11.05
CA MET A 31 -16.98 1.32 10.95
C MET A 31 -15.84 2.05 11.67
N LEU A 32 -15.06 1.37 12.51
CA LEU A 32 -13.85 1.93 13.12
C LEU A 32 -12.64 1.92 12.17
N ILE A 33 -12.73 1.23 11.04
CA ILE A 33 -11.64 1.20 10.07
C ILE A 33 -11.58 2.54 9.35
N ASP A 34 -10.45 3.21 9.48
CA ASP A 34 -10.14 4.45 8.77
C ASP A 34 -9.86 4.15 7.29
N LYS A 35 -10.87 4.40 6.45
CA LYS A 35 -10.77 4.20 5.00
C LYS A 35 -9.73 5.12 4.36
N ASP A 36 -9.62 6.37 4.81
CA ASP A 36 -8.63 7.32 4.27
C ASP A 36 -7.21 6.82 4.56
N LEU A 37 -6.97 6.29 5.76
CA LEU A 37 -5.71 5.63 6.07
C LEU A 37 -5.48 4.40 5.19
N LEU A 38 -6.49 3.55 4.96
CA LEU A 38 -6.37 2.38 4.09
C LEU A 38 -6.02 2.76 2.64
N GLU A 39 -6.65 3.80 2.10
CA GLU A 39 -6.34 4.36 0.78
C GLU A 39 -4.89 4.86 0.72
N ASN A 40 -4.46 5.61 1.74
CA ASN A 40 -3.09 6.09 1.86
C ASN A 40 -2.08 4.94 1.93
N VAL A 41 -2.40 3.85 2.65
CA VAL A 41 -1.53 2.66 2.74
C VAL A 41 -1.43 1.97 1.38
N CYS A 42 -2.53 1.78 0.67
CA CYS A 42 -2.53 1.19 -0.67
C CYS A 42 -1.70 2.04 -1.65
N SER A 43 -1.89 3.36 -1.61
CA SER A 43 -1.12 4.32 -2.41
C SER A 43 0.39 4.25 -2.09
N PHE A 44 0.75 4.20 -0.81
CA PHE A 44 2.15 4.07 -0.38
C PHE A 44 2.80 2.75 -0.82
N LEU A 45 2.05 1.65 -0.80
CA LEU A 45 2.55 0.33 -1.20
C LEU A 45 2.64 0.13 -2.72
N GLY A 46 1.86 0.89 -3.51
CA GLY A 46 1.81 0.79 -4.97
C GLY A 46 3.18 0.83 -5.67
N PRO A 47 4.05 1.82 -5.39
CA PRO A 47 5.38 1.90 -5.98
C PRO A 47 6.27 0.67 -5.70
N PHE A 48 6.10 0.00 -4.56
CA PHE A 48 6.85 -1.23 -4.27
C PHE A 48 6.40 -2.38 -5.16
N GLU A 49 5.10 -2.48 -5.42
CA GLU A 49 4.55 -3.47 -6.32
C GLU A 49 5.00 -3.23 -7.78
N GLU A 50 5.03 -1.97 -8.22
CA GLU A 50 5.56 -1.61 -9.53
C GLU A 50 7.04 -2.00 -9.69
N VAL A 51 7.87 -1.74 -8.68
CA VAL A 51 9.29 -2.12 -8.70
C VAL A 51 9.46 -3.63 -8.75
N ILE A 52 8.66 -4.38 -7.99
CA ILE A 52 8.70 -5.86 -8.02
C ILE A 52 8.34 -6.35 -9.43
N ASN A 53 7.24 -5.88 -9.99
CA ASN A 53 6.79 -6.29 -11.33
C ASN A 53 7.80 -5.94 -12.42
N GLU A 54 8.43 -4.76 -12.33
CA GLU A 54 9.43 -4.32 -13.28
C GLU A 54 10.72 -5.15 -13.19
N LEU A 55 11.19 -5.45 -11.99
CA LEU A 55 12.44 -6.20 -11.78
C LEU A 55 12.29 -7.70 -12.04
N SER A 56 11.09 -8.26 -11.83
CA SER A 56 10.75 -9.66 -12.11
C SER A 56 10.44 -9.94 -13.58
N CYS A 57 10.62 -8.98 -14.49
CA CYS A 57 10.36 -9.16 -15.91
C CYS A 57 11.44 -10.02 -16.59
N ASP A 58 11.10 -11.26 -16.95
CA ASP A 58 12.03 -12.19 -17.62
C ASP A 58 12.24 -11.89 -19.12
N LYS A 59 11.50 -10.94 -19.68
CA LYS A 59 11.54 -10.64 -21.12
C LYS A 59 12.69 -9.71 -21.53
N LYS A 60 13.27 -8.97 -20.58
CA LYS A 60 14.35 -8.00 -20.82
C LYS A 60 15.31 -7.98 -19.63
N PRO A 61 16.61 -7.74 -19.82
CA PRO A 61 17.51 -7.51 -18.69
C PRO A 61 17.04 -6.31 -17.87
N THR A 62 16.96 -6.45 -16.55
CA THR A 62 16.46 -5.40 -15.63
C THR A 62 17.55 -4.86 -14.69
N ILE A 63 18.76 -5.43 -14.71
CA ILE A 63 19.82 -5.11 -13.75
C ILE A 63 20.20 -3.62 -13.72
N TYR A 64 20.18 -2.94 -14.88
CA TYR A 64 20.46 -1.51 -14.97
C TYR A 64 19.39 -0.64 -14.31
N LYS A 65 18.19 -1.19 -14.06
CA LYS A 65 17.08 -0.50 -13.39
C LYS A 65 17.15 -0.61 -11.86
N VAL A 66 17.94 -1.54 -11.33
CA VAL A 66 18.01 -1.80 -9.88
C VAL A 66 18.39 -0.54 -9.09
N LEU A 67 19.42 0.18 -9.51
CA LEU A 67 19.86 1.40 -8.81
C LEU A 67 18.82 2.54 -8.91
N PRO A 68 18.28 2.89 -10.10
CA PRO A 68 17.19 3.87 -10.20
C PRO A 68 15.95 3.52 -9.36
N LEU A 69 15.50 2.27 -9.42
CA LEU A 69 14.29 1.83 -8.72
C LEU A 69 14.51 1.80 -7.20
N ARG A 70 15.70 1.41 -6.73
CA ARG A 70 16.08 1.54 -5.32
C ARG A 70 15.99 2.99 -4.86
N GLN A 71 16.54 3.94 -5.62
CA GLN A 71 16.48 5.35 -5.25
C GLN A 71 15.03 5.87 -5.24
N CYS A 72 14.20 5.41 -6.18
CA CYS A 72 12.77 5.71 -6.18
C CYS A 72 12.11 5.30 -4.86
N LEU A 73 12.31 4.06 -4.40
CA LEU A 73 11.74 3.58 -3.14
C LEU A 73 12.26 4.35 -1.91
N ILE A 74 13.55 4.69 -1.87
CA ILE A 74 14.13 5.52 -0.80
C ILE A 74 13.43 6.89 -0.74
N ASN A 75 13.19 7.51 -1.91
CA ASN A 75 12.49 8.79 -1.98
C ASN A 75 11.03 8.69 -1.51
N GLN A 76 10.37 7.54 -1.74
CA GLN A 76 9.02 7.28 -1.23
C GLN A 76 8.99 7.06 0.28
N CYS A 77 10.01 6.42 0.85
CA CYS A 77 10.14 6.22 2.30
C CYS A 77 10.54 7.48 3.07
N THR A 78 10.93 8.56 2.38
CA THR A 78 11.26 9.82 3.05
C THR A 78 10.02 10.36 3.76
N ILE A 79 10.14 10.60 5.07
CA ILE A 79 9.06 11.17 5.90
C ILE A 79 8.88 12.64 5.51
N ARG A 80 7.64 13.01 5.16
CA ARG A 80 7.23 14.36 4.82
C ARG A 80 6.29 14.91 5.90
N GLN A 81 6.20 16.24 5.99
CA GLN A 81 5.34 16.89 6.99
C GLN A 81 3.85 16.73 6.70
N ASP A 82 3.49 16.55 5.44
CA ASP A 82 2.14 16.35 4.92
C ASP A 82 1.71 14.87 4.86
N ASP A 83 2.58 13.95 5.28
CA ASP A 83 2.23 12.52 5.35
C ASP A 83 1.16 12.29 6.43
N HIS A 84 0.17 11.44 6.12
CA HIS A 84 -0.78 10.92 7.10
C HIS A 84 -0.04 10.23 8.27
N ASP A 85 -0.52 10.38 9.51
CA ASP A 85 0.20 9.91 10.70
C ASP A 85 0.50 8.41 10.68
N GLY A 86 -0.46 7.58 10.23
CA GLY A 86 -0.24 6.14 10.05
C GLY A 86 0.85 5.82 9.02
N ILE A 87 0.97 6.61 7.95
CA ILE A 87 2.04 6.45 6.95
C ILE A 87 3.39 6.84 7.53
N ARG A 88 3.46 7.93 8.31
CA ARG A 88 4.69 8.32 9.01
C ARG A 88 5.17 7.21 9.94
N GLN A 89 4.26 6.54 10.65
CA GLN A 89 4.60 5.39 11.48
C GLN A 89 5.19 4.25 10.64
N ILE A 90 4.52 3.86 9.55
CA ILE A 90 5.03 2.81 8.64
C ILE A 90 6.43 3.15 8.12
N LYS A 91 6.64 4.38 7.63
CA LYS A 91 7.94 4.85 7.14
C LYS A 91 9.03 4.84 8.22
N THR A 92 8.69 5.03 9.50
CA THR A 92 9.65 5.00 10.61
C THR A 92 10.17 3.59 10.90
N PHE A 93 9.37 2.56 10.59
CA PHE A 93 9.75 1.16 10.79
C PHE A 93 10.58 0.55 9.63
N LEU A 94 10.69 1.25 8.50
CA LEU A 94 11.35 0.79 7.26
C LEU A 94 12.70 1.47 7.05
#